data_AF-A0A0L0CIR9-F1
#
_entry.id   AF-A0A0L0CIR9-F1
#
_cell.length_a   1.000
_cell.length_b   1.000
_cell.length_c   1.000
_cell.angle_alpha   90.00
_cell.angle_beta   90.00
_cell.angle_gamma   90.00
#
_symmetry.space_group_name_H-M   'P 1'
#
loop_
_entity.id
_entity.type
_entity.pdbx_description
1 polymer ?
#
loop_
_entity_poly.entity_id
_entity_poly.type
_entity_poly.pdbx_seq_one_letter_code
_entity_poly.pdbx_strand_id
1 'polypeptide(L)'
;MKFLLLIVVIMAWSTGVQSKIEFMPEAMYVTNSPTAKVDNYILQHQRQFEEQMRTLDKYLEDFRKKFELRLEVIEYYDAVMDVKLRDMKDKLDPMEMLGDVNDVCVEKYRGKIPADNVLKVNLKTCINKANTAFSSVLNNAENTLKNLRNHYNNPFNNSLKDCRRKFEKDETKYKNCASMAIKTTTTYFNTNTNTFYSQMTTAECSSNTKIDEAFDCYSAHVYQTFSTMGEVNGLIENCLAGHDFCVSCDNEDASIIKGRCPYQMAWHLADDDLTGDKIVNPFKGINSTTPCLQVNFITKSFSDDVKKA
;
A
#
# COMPACT_ATOMS: atom_id res chain seq x y z
N MET A 1 -7.60 -10.23 30.00
CA MET A 1 -7.01 -10.60 28.69
C MET A 1 -6.69 -9.28 27.97
N LYS A 2 -5.40 -8.97 27.83
CA LYS A 2 -4.88 -7.68 27.38
C LYS A 2 -4.87 -7.65 25.85
N PHE A 3 -5.47 -6.63 25.23
CA PHE A 3 -5.17 -6.25 23.85
C PHE A 3 -4.53 -4.88 23.88
N LEU A 4 -3.26 -4.82 23.46
CA LEU A 4 -2.47 -3.61 23.33
C LEU A 4 -3.04 -2.73 22.22
N LEU A 5 -3.48 -1.53 22.59
CA LEU A 5 -3.60 -0.37 21.70
C LEU A 5 -2.21 0.26 21.57
N LEU A 6 -1.58 0.09 20.42
CA LEU A 6 -0.29 0.69 20.12
C LEU A 6 -0.53 2.05 19.45
N ILE A 7 -0.53 3.10 20.28
CA ILE A 7 -0.55 4.50 19.84
C ILE A 7 0.85 4.85 19.37
N VAL A 8 1.04 5.03 18.07
CA VAL A 8 2.27 5.60 17.51
C VAL A 8 2.15 7.13 17.56
N VAL A 9 2.64 7.72 18.66
CA VAL A 9 2.90 9.16 18.75
C VAL A 9 4.25 9.43 18.07
N ILE A 10 4.22 10.00 16.87
CA ILE A 10 5.43 10.58 16.26
C ILE A 10 5.62 11.97 16.88
N MET A 11 6.46 12.05 17.91
CA MET A 11 6.97 13.32 18.39
C MET A 11 7.91 13.90 17.34
N ALA A 12 7.51 15.02 16.73
CA ALA A 12 8.40 15.90 16.00
C ALA A 12 9.32 16.59 17.01
N TRP A 13 10.56 16.12 17.13
CA TRP A 13 11.61 16.83 17.85
C TRP A 13 12.22 17.86 16.91
N SER A 14 11.93 19.13 17.17
CA SER A 14 12.68 20.27 16.66
C SER A 14 14.07 20.26 17.28
N THR A 15 15.02 19.56 16.65
CA THR A 15 16.43 19.79 16.97
C THR A 15 16.91 20.96 16.13
N GLY A 16 16.98 22.13 16.76
CA GLY A 16 17.84 23.21 16.30
C GLY A 16 19.25 22.65 16.06
N VAL A 17 19.85 23.05 14.94
CA VAL A 17 21.21 22.67 14.55
C VAL A 17 22.18 23.31 15.55
N GLN A 18 22.38 22.66 16.71
CA GLN A 18 23.61 22.83 17.46
C GLN A 18 24.68 22.08 16.69
N SER A 19 25.59 22.83 16.07
CA SER A 19 26.85 22.33 15.54
C SER A 19 27.62 21.62 16.65
N LYS A 20 27.39 20.32 16.78
CA LYS A 20 28.15 19.44 17.66
C LYS A 20 29.52 19.29 17.00
N ILE A 21 30.53 19.97 17.54
CA ILE A 21 31.92 19.74 17.17
C ILE A 21 32.26 18.36 17.75
N GLU A 22 32.12 17.31 16.95
CA GLU A 22 32.74 16.03 17.27
C GLU A 22 34.25 16.17 17.12
N PHE A 23 34.95 16.02 18.24
CA PHE A 23 36.40 15.87 18.24
C PHE A 23 36.73 14.55 17.55
N MET A 24 37.14 14.63 16.29
CA MET A 24 37.64 13.48 15.54
C MET A 24 38.93 12.95 16.20
N PRO A 25 39.17 11.64 16.19
CA PRO A 25 40.34 11.03 16.82
C PRO A 25 41.65 11.56 16.22
N GLU A 26 42.65 11.70 17.11
CA GLU A 26 43.95 12.33 16.88
C GLU A 26 44.57 11.91 15.54
N ALA A 27 44.82 12.89 14.67
CA ALA A 27 45.52 12.68 13.42
C ALA A 27 46.99 12.29 13.69
N MET A 28 47.52 11.34 12.92
CA MET A 28 48.98 11.13 12.83
C MET A 28 49.64 12.47 12.51
N TYR A 29 50.41 12.98 13.48
CA TYR A 29 51.05 14.28 13.42
C TYR A 29 52.13 14.30 12.33
N VAL A 30 52.05 15.26 11.41
CA VAL A 30 53.19 15.57 10.53
C VAL A 30 54.15 16.44 11.34
N THR A 31 55.11 15.86 12.03
CA THR A 31 56.02 16.57 12.97
C THR A 31 57.28 17.14 12.33
N ASN A 32 57.51 16.94 11.03
CA ASN A 32 58.83 17.19 10.41
C ASN A 32 58.90 18.45 9.50
N SER A 33 57.99 19.43 9.62
CA SER A 33 58.06 20.67 8.81
C SER A 33 57.86 21.96 9.63
N PRO A 34 58.43 23.11 9.20
CA PRO A 34 58.15 24.42 9.79
C PRO A 34 56.67 24.82 9.72
N THR A 35 55.89 24.22 8.82
CA THR A 35 54.46 24.49 8.60
C THR A 35 53.54 23.44 9.22
N ALA A 36 54.07 22.48 9.98
CA ALA A 36 53.36 21.33 10.55
C ALA A 36 52.04 21.71 11.26
N LYS A 37 52.01 22.82 12.00
CA LYS A 37 50.80 23.30 12.69
C LYS A 37 49.70 23.70 11.70
N VAL A 38 50.07 24.38 10.61
CA VAL A 38 49.14 24.80 9.56
C VAL A 38 48.65 23.59 8.77
N ASP A 39 49.53 22.64 8.47
CA ASP A 39 49.19 21.39 7.79
C ASP A 39 48.18 20.56 8.60
N ASN A 40 48.38 20.44 9.92
CA ASN A 40 47.43 19.76 10.82
C ASN A 40 46.07 20.49 10.89
N TYR A 41 46.08 21.82 10.92
CA TYR A 41 44.86 22.64 10.89
C TYR A 41 44.06 22.41 9.60
N ILE A 42 44.73 22.36 8.45
CA ILE A 42 44.11 22.06 7.15
C ILE A 42 43.53 20.64 7.15
N LEU A 43 44.28 19.66 7.63
CA LEU A 43 43.87 18.25 7.66
C LEU A 43 42.60 18.05 8.50
N GLN A 44 42.49 18.74 9.64
CA GLN A 44 41.29 18.68 10.47
C GLN A 44 40.05 19.17 9.71
N HIS A 45 40.16 20.28 8.98
CA HIS A 45 39.05 20.81 8.19
C HIS A 45 38.71 19.95 6.97
N GLN A 46 39.71 19.35 6.32
CA GLN A 46 39.48 18.35 5.26
C GLN A 46 38.59 17.20 5.76
N ARG A 47 38.94 16.63 6.92
CA ARG A 47 38.16 15.56 7.54
C ARG A 47 36.73 15.98 7.89
N GLN A 48 36.56 17.21 8.38
CA GLN A 48 35.21 17.75 8.66
C GLN A 48 34.35 17.85 7.39
N PHE A 49 34.91 18.34 6.29
CA PHE A 49 34.19 18.40 5.01
C PHE A 49 33.86 17.01 4.45
N GLU A 50 34.78 16.06 4.58
CA GLU A 50 34.56 14.67 4.19
C GLU A 50 33.44 14.01 5.00
N GLU A 51 33.44 14.19 6.32
CA GLU A 51 32.40 13.64 7.19
C GLU A 51 31.03 14.28 6.93
N GLN A 52 31.01 15.58 6.64
CA GLN A 52 29.79 16.27 6.24
C GLN A 52 29.23 15.68 4.94
N MET A 53 30.04 15.48 3.91
CA MET A 53 29.59 14.83 2.66
C MET A 53 29.09 13.41 2.92
N ARG A 54 29.79 12.63 3.75
CA ARG A 54 29.39 11.28 4.14
C ARG A 54 28.04 11.24 4.84
N THR A 55 27.77 12.21 5.70
CA THR A 55 26.48 12.35 6.38
C THR A 55 25.35 12.59 5.38
N LEU A 56 25.57 13.47 4.39
CA LEU A 56 24.58 13.76 3.35
C LEU A 56 24.34 12.54 2.44
N ASP A 57 25.38 11.77 2.10
CA ASP A 57 25.25 10.49 1.39
C ASP A 57 24.36 9.50 2.14
N LYS A 58 24.64 9.31 3.43
CA LYS A 58 23.86 8.42 4.28
C LYS A 58 22.39 8.85 4.34
N TYR A 59 22.14 10.15 4.40
CA TYR A 59 20.78 10.69 4.41
C TYR A 59 20.02 10.35 3.13
N LEU A 60 20.67 10.42 1.95
CA LEU A 60 20.07 9.96 0.69
C LEU A 60 19.79 8.46 0.69
N GLU A 61 20.75 7.66 1.15
CA GLU A 61 20.60 6.20 1.19
C GLU A 61 19.46 5.76 2.13
N ASP A 62 19.41 6.34 3.32
CA ASP A 62 18.34 6.08 4.30
C ASP A 62 16.97 6.49 3.74
N PHE A 63 16.90 7.59 2.99
CA PHE A 63 15.67 8.01 2.33
C PHE A 63 15.20 7.02 1.26
N ARG A 64 16.12 6.53 0.42
CA ARG A 64 15.82 5.49 -0.59
C ARG A 64 15.30 4.22 0.05
N LYS A 65 15.97 3.72 1.10
CA LYS A 65 15.54 2.53 1.84
C LYS A 65 14.16 2.69 2.47
N LYS A 66 13.89 3.85 3.08
CA LYS A 66 12.56 4.14 3.66
C LYS A 66 11.46 4.13 2.61
N PHE A 67 11.73 4.67 1.42
CA PHE A 67 10.78 4.66 0.32
C PHE A 67 10.49 3.24 -0.16
N GLU A 68 11.54 2.44 -0.39
CA GLU A 68 11.45 1.04 -0.81
C GLU A 68 10.66 0.20 0.19
N LEU A 69 10.99 0.29 1.49
CA LEU A 69 10.27 -0.41 2.56
C LEU A 69 8.78 -0.06 2.59
N ARG A 70 8.40 1.19 2.32
CA ARG A 70 6.98 1.58 2.29
C ARG A 70 6.26 1.01 1.08
N LEU A 71 6.93 0.84 -0.05
CA LEU A 71 6.38 0.17 -1.22
C LEU A 71 6.27 -1.35 -1.02
N GLU A 72 7.24 -2.00 -0.36
CA GLU A 72 7.16 -3.42 0.00
C GLU A 72 5.95 -3.74 0.89
N VAL A 73 5.57 -2.83 1.79
CA VAL A 73 4.34 -2.98 2.59
C VAL A 73 3.09 -2.99 1.71
N ILE A 74 3.08 -2.24 0.61
CA ILE A 74 1.98 -2.28 -0.37
C ILE A 74 1.99 -3.62 -1.11
N GLU A 75 3.17 -4.15 -1.47
CA GLU A 75 3.30 -5.48 -2.08
C GLU A 75 2.77 -6.61 -1.18
N TYR A 76 2.97 -6.51 0.15
CA TYR A 76 2.48 -7.54 1.07
C TYR A 76 0.96 -7.75 1.01
N TYR A 77 0.19 -6.71 0.67
CA TYR A 77 -1.25 -6.86 0.51
C TYR A 77 -1.64 -7.75 -0.69
N ASP A 78 -0.75 -7.96 -1.67
CA ASP A 78 -0.97 -8.92 -2.77
C ASP A 78 -1.19 -10.34 -2.22
N ALA A 79 -0.41 -10.72 -1.21
CA ALA A 79 -0.57 -12.02 -0.55
C ALA A 79 -1.94 -12.16 0.15
N VAL A 80 -2.50 -11.05 0.65
CA VAL A 80 -3.84 -11.04 1.25
C VAL A 80 -4.91 -11.27 0.18
N MET A 81 -4.74 -10.64 -1.00
CA MET A 81 -5.64 -10.85 -2.13
C MET A 81 -5.61 -12.29 -2.64
N ASP A 82 -4.42 -12.89 -2.74
CA ASP A 82 -4.23 -14.30 -3.12
C ASP A 82 -4.96 -15.27 -2.20
N VAL A 83 -4.93 -15.02 -0.89
CA VAL A 83 -5.68 -15.84 0.07
C VAL A 83 -7.18 -15.69 -0.17
N LYS A 84 -7.68 -14.47 -0.39
CA LYS A 84 -9.12 -14.25 -0.55
C LYS A 84 -9.68 -14.79 -1.86
N LEU A 85 -8.93 -14.68 -2.96
CA LEU A 85 -9.30 -15.30 -4.23
C LEU A 85 -9.33 -16.83 -4.11
N ARG A 86 -8.37 -17.42 -3.39
CA ARG A 86 -8.39 -18.87 -3.09
C ARG A 86 -9.57 -19.27 -2.21
N ASP A 87 -9.83 -18.57 -1.10
CA ASP A 87 -10.97 -18.84 -0.22
C ASP A 87 -12.29 -18.89 -1.01
N MET A 88 -12.47 -17.96 -1.96
CA MET A 88 -13.66 -17.94 -2.80
C MET A 88 -13.69 -19.07 -3.81
N LYS A 89 -12.56 -19.39 -4.44
CA LYS A 89 -12.45 -20.55 -5.34
C LYS A 89 -12.79 -21.85 -4.59
N ASP A 90 -12.26 -22.02 -3.38
CA ASP A 90 -12.50 -23.17 -2.52
C ASP A 90 -13.95 -23.25 -2.04
N LYS A 91 -14.68 -22.12 -2.00
CA LYS A 91 -16.13 -22.10 -1.78
C LYS A 91 -16.93 -22.51 -3.01
N LEU A 92 -16.52 -22.04 -4.20
CA LEU A 92 -17.26 -22.25 -5.46
C LEU A 92 -17.03 -23.64 -6.06
N ASP A 93 -15.80 -24.16 -6.02
CA ASP A 93 -15.44 -25.44 -6.66
C ASP A 93 -16.28 -26.62 -6.11
N PRO A 94 -16.56 -26.76 -4.80
CA PRO A 94 -17.47 -27.79 -4.30
C PRO A 94 -18.94 -27.54 -4.67
N MET A 95 -19.36 -26.28 -4.84
CA MET A 95 -20.74 -25.96 -5.22
C MET A 95 -21.07 -26.48 -6.61
N GLU A 96 -20.13 -26.37 -7.55
CA GLU A 96 -20.24 -26.96 -8.91
C GLU A 96 -20.47 -28.48 -8.86
N MET A 97 -19.94 -29.18 -7.84
CA MET A 97 -20.07 -30.63 -7.71
C MET A 97 -21.39 -31.12 -7.08
N LEU A 98 -22.22 -30.23 -6.54
CA LEU A 98 -23.41 -30.61 -5.74
C LEU A 98 -24.70 -30.80 -6.56
N GLY A 99 -24.70 -30.55 -7.88
CA GLY A 99 -25.81 -30.86 -8.80
C GLY A 99 -25.99 -29.85 -9.95
N ASP A 100 -26.77 -30.23 -10.97
CA ASP A 100 -26.92 -29.49 -12.24
C ASP A 100 -27.32 -28.01 -12.08
N VAL A 101 -28.17 -27.69 -11.10
CA VAL A 101 -28.60 -26.31 -10.85
C VAL A 101 -27.47 -25.46 -10.26
N ASN A 102 -26.66 -26.05 -9.37
CA ASN A 102 -25.53 -25.35 -8.79
C ASN A 102 -24.45 -25.09 -9.82
N ASP A 103 -24.17 -26.07 -10.69
CA ASP A 103 -23.22 -25.96 -11.78
C ASP A 103 -23.59 -24.80 -12.72
N VAL A 104 -24.83 -24.77 -13.21
CA VAL A 104 -25.34 -23.69 -14.08
C VAL A 104 -25.24 -22.30 -13.42
N CYS A 105 -25.58 -22.20 -12.13
CA CYS A 105 -25.52 -20.92 -11.42
C CYS A 105 -24.09 -20.44 -11.21
N VAL A 106 -23.15 -21.34 -10.87
CA VAL A 106 -21.75 -20.97 -10.66
C VAL A 106 -21.08 -20.64 -12.00
N GLU A 107 -21.22 -21.47 -13.04
CA GLU A 107 -20.63 -21.22 -14.37
C GLU A 107 -21.07 -19.86 -14.94
N LYS A 108 -22.35 -19.51 -14.77
CA LYS A 108 -22.93 -18.25 -15.28
C LYS A 108 -22.25 -17.00 -14.69
N TYR A 109 -21.86 -17.03 -13.43
CA TYR A 109 -21.37 -15.84 -12.72
C TYR A 109 -19.88 -15.87 -12.40
N ARG A 110 -19.23 -17.05 -12.42
CA ARG A 110 -17.80 -17.23 -12.12
C ARG A 110 -16.89 -16.36 -12.98
N GLY A 111 -17.21 -16.21 -14.27
CA GLY A 111 -16.43 -15.41 -15.21
C GLY A 111 -16.37 -13.91 -14.88
N LYS A 112 -17.23 -13.41 -13.97
CA LYS A 112 -17.16 -12.01 -13.50
C LYS A 112 -16.04 -11.78 -12.50
N ILE A 113 -15.54 -12.84 -11.85
CA ILE A 113 -14.42 -12.74 -10.92
C ILE A 113 -13.14 -12.47 -11.72
N PRO A 114 -12.37 -11.41 -11.41
CA PRO A 114 -11.09 -11.16 -12.06
C PRO A 114 -10.12 -12.33 -11.87
N ALA A 115 -9.39 -12.68 -12.94
CA ALA A 115 -8.34 -13.68 -12.83
C ALA A 115 -7.17 -13.15 -11.97
N ASP A 116 -6.59 -14.03 -11.15
CA ASP A 116 -5.49 -13.73 -10.22
C ASP A 116 -4.31 -13.04 -10.93
N ASN A 117 -3.90 -13.57 -12.09
CA ASN A 117 -2.80 -13.01 -12.88
C ASN A 117 -3.08 -11.57 -13.36
N VAL A 118 -4.33 -11.23 -13.72
CA VAL A 118 -4.71 -9.88 -14.15
C VAL A 118 -4.64 -8.91 -12.98
N LEU A 119 -5.11 -9.33 -11.80
CA LEU A 119 -5.04 -8.52 -10.59
C LEU A 119 -3.59 -8.24 -10.21
N LYS A 120 -2.73 -9.27 -10.16
CA LYS A 120 -1.28 -9.12 -9.87
C LYS A 120 -0.58 -8.13 -10.80
N VAL A 121 -0.86 -8.20 -12.10
CA VAL A 121 -0.28 -7.27 -13.09
C VAL A 121 -0.74 -5.83 -12.82
N ASN A 122 -2.01 -5.63 -12.49
CA ASN A 122 -2.55 -4.30 -12.17
C ASN A 122 -1.93 -3.72 -10.89
N LEU A 123 -1.84 -4.53 -9.82
CA LEU A 123 -1.24 -4.11 -8.56
C LEU A 123 0.26 -3.76 -8.72
N LYS A 124 1.01 -4.60 -9.46
CA LYS A 124 2.41 -4.32 -9.78
C LYS A 124 2.58 -3.05 -10.62
N THR A 125 1.62 -2.74 -11.48
CA THR A 125 1.61 -1.49 -12.27
C THR A 125 1.48 -0.26 -11.37
N CYS A 126 0.68 -0.32 -10.30
CA CYS A 126 0.58 0.77 -9.33
C CYS A 126 1.93 1.08 -8.67
N ILE A 127 2.66 0.05 -8.26
CA ILE A 127 3.95 0.16 -7.56
C ILE A 127 5.04 0.65 -8.51
N ASN A 128 5.09 0.11 -9.73
CA ASN A 128 6.05 0.53 -10.75
C ASN A 128 5.93 2.03 -11.11
N LYS A 129 4.72 2.60 -11.08
CA LYS A 129 4.52 4.05 -11.28
C LYS A 129 5.20 4.88 -10.19
N ALA A 130 5.08 4.47 -8.93
CA ALA A 130 5.76 5.16 -7.83
C ALA A 130 7.29 5.03 -7.93
N ASN A 131 7.78 3.82 -8.23
CA ASN A 131 9.22 3.56 -8.40
C ASN A 131 9.85 4.40 -9.52
N THR A 132 9.18 4.48 -10.67
CA THR A 132 9.68 5.28 -11.80
C THR A 132 9.67 6.78 -11.51
N ALA A 133 8.68 7.26 -10.77
CA ALA A 133 8.62 8.67 -10.35
C ALA A 133 9.71 9.02 -9.32
N PHE A 134 10.09 8.08 -8.44
CA PHE A 134 11.00 8.31 -7.33
C PHE A 134 12.39 8.83 -7.72
N SER A 135 12.95 8.36 -8.83
CA SER A 135 14.28 8.82 -9.28
C SER A 135 14.31 10.34 -9.51
N SER A 136 13.22 10.92 -9.99
CA SER A 136 13.12 12.36 -10.23
C SER A 136 13.07 13.19 -8.94
N VAL A 137 12.60 12.58 -7.84
CA VAL A 137 12.40 13.24 -6.54
C VAL A 137 13.73 13.61 -5.88
N LEU A 138 14.77 12.80 -6.08
CA LEU A 138 16.09 13.00 -5.45
C LEU A 138 17.09 13.80 -6.28
N ASN A 139 16.83 13.99 -7.58
CA ASN A 139 17.79 14.61 -8.51
C ASN A 139 18.39 15.93 -8.00
N ASN A 140 17.57 16.81 -7.41
CA ASN A 140 18.05 18.10 -6.91
C ASN A 140 19.04 17.95 -5.76
N ALA A 141 18.72 17.10 -4.78
CA ALA A 141 19.57 16.84 -3.62
C ALA A 141 20.87 16.14 -4.04
N GLU A 142 20.79 15.17 -4.95
CA GLU A 142 21.95 14.48 -5.53
C GLU A 142 22.88 15.44 -6.28
N ASN A 143 22.32 16.35 -7.07
CA ASN A 143 23.08 17.38 -7.76
C ASN A 143 23.78 18.34 -6.78
N THR A 144 23.12 18.74 -5.70
CA THR A 144 23.73 19.57 -4.66
C THR A 144 24.91 18.86 -4.00
N LEU A 145 24.78 17.58 -3.67
CA LEU A 145 25.88 16.78 -3.11
C LEU A 145 27.04 16.60 -4.10
N LYS A 146 26.72 16.39 -5.39
CA LYS A 146 27.71 16.35 -6.47
C LYS A 146 28.47 17.67 -6.57
N ASN A 147 27.77 18.80 -6.44
CA ASN A 147 28.38 20.13 -6.44
C ASN A 147 29.31 20.36 -5.25
N LEU A 148 28.90 19.92 -4.04
CA LEU A 148 29.76 19.93 -2.84
C LEU A 148 31.06 19.14 -3.06
N ARG A 149 30.97 17.91 -3.57
CA ARG A 149 32.14 17.09 -3.91
C ARG A 149 33.04 17.75 -4.94
N ASN A 150 32.45 18.32 -5.99
CA ASN A 150 33.21 19.02 -7.02
C ASN A 150 33.93 20.25 -6.47
N HIS A 151 33.29 21.00 -5.56
CA HIS A 151 33.89 22.15 -4.90
C HIS A 151 35.05 21.75 -3.98
N TYR A 152 34.90 20.66 -3.22
CA TYR A 152 35.95 20.09 -2.38
C TYR A 152 37.16 19.63 -3.20
N ASN A 153 36.91 18.84 -4.25
CA ASN A 153 37.97 18.23 -5.05
C ASN A 153 38.78 19.23 -5.87
N ASN A 154 38.14 20.32 -6.31
CA ASN A 154 38.74 21.28 -7.24
C ASN A 154 39.05 22.64 -6.56
N PRO A 155 38.10 23.59 -6.39
CA PRO A 155 38.38 24.90 -5.79
C PRO A 155 39.16 24.86 -4.48
N PHE A 156 38.75 24.01 -3.54
CA PHE A 156 39.37 23.96 -2.22
C PHE A 156 40.80 23.41 -2.28
N ASN A 157 40.97 22.22 -2.87
CA ASN A 157 42.30 21.61 -3.00
C ASN A 157 43.28 22.44 -3.84
N ASN A 158 42.80 23.10 -4.90
CA ASN A 158 43.64 23.99 -5.71
C ASN A 158 44.07 25.23 -4.91
N SER A 159 43.14 25.83 -4.17
CA SER A 159 43.46 26.99 -3.30
C SER A 159 44.51 26.63 -2.24
N LEU A 160 44.40 25.46 -1.62
CA LEU A 160 45.38 24.99 -0.64
C LEU A 160 46.76 24.71 -1.26
N LYS A 161 46.80 24.08 -2.44
CA LYS A 161 48.05 23.87 -3.19
C LYS A 161 48.72 25.19 -3.55
N ASP A 162 47.95 26.17 -4.01
CA ASP A 162 48.46 27.50 -4.35
C ASP A 162 48.98 28.26 -3.12
N CYS A 163 48.26 28.20 -2.00
CA CYS A 163 48.72 28.75 -0.72
C CYS A 163 50.06 28.16 -0.29
N ARG A 164 50.20 26.83 -0.39
CA ARG A 164 51.44 26.13 -0.03
C ARG A 164 52.59 26.52 -0.96
N ARG A 165 52.37 26.58 -2.27
CA ARG A 165 53.39 26.98 -3.25
C ARG A 165 53.88 28.42 -3.06
N LYS A 166 53.00 29.35 -2.67
CA LYS A 166 53.35 30.78 -2.50
C LYS A 166 54.03 31.09 -1.17
N PHE A 167 53.73 30.34 -0.11
CA PHE A 167 54.12 30.69 1.26
C PHE A 167 54.84 29.56 2.03
N GLU A 168 55.48 28.63 1.32
CA GLU A 168 56.13 27.43 1.90
C GLU A 168 57.10 27.72 3.07
N LYS A 169 57.75 28.89 3.08
CA LYS A 169 58.74 29.29 4.09
C LYS A 169 58.21 30.30 5.13
N ASP A 170 56.97 30.77 4.97
CA ASP A 170 56.36 31.79 5.83
C ASP A 170 55.08 31.23 6.46
N GLU A 171 55.22 30.68 7.67
CA GLU A 171 54.12 30.02 8.40
C GLU A 171 52.92 30.95 8.59
N THR A 172 53.15 32.24 8.86
CA THR A 172 52.08 33.20 9.12
C THR A 172 51.28 33.51 7.85
N LYS A 173 51.98 33.78 6.73
CA LYS A 173 51.29 34.00 5.44
C LYS A 173 50.62 32.72 4.94
N TYR A 174 51.23 31.56 5.14
CA TYR A 174 50.61 30.28 4.78
C TYR A 174 49.32 30.04 5.57
N LYS A 175 49.36 30.22 6.89
CA LYS A 175 48.20 30.11 7.77
C LYS A 175 47.06 31.02 7.34
N ASN A 176 47.35 32.29 7.07
CA ASN A 176 46.33 33.26 6.67
C ASN A 176 45.68 32.88 5.32
N CYS A 177 46.49 32.45 4.35
CA CYS A 177 45.99 31.98 3.05
C CYS A 177 45.11 30.73 3.19
N ALA A 178 45.59 29.72 3.93
CA ALA A 178 44.84 28.49 4.18
C ALA A 178 43.54 28.75 4.94
N SER A 179 43.56 29.62 5.95
CA SER A 179 42.36 29.99 6.71
C SER A 179 41.30 30.68 5.83
N MET A 180 41.72 31.51 4.87
CA MET A 180 40.81 32.14 3.92
C MET A 180 40.17 31.13 2.97
N ALA A 181 40.96 30.16 2.47
CA ALA A 181 40.46 29.06 1.65
C ALA A 181 39.43 28.22 2.44
N ILE A 182 39.76 27.83 3.67
CA ILE A 182 38.87 27.10 4.57
C ILE A 182 37.58 27.89 4.83
N LYS A 183 37.67 29.17 5.21
CA LYS A 183 36.49 30.01 5.47
C LYS A 183 35.55 30.09 4.26
N THR A 184 36.11 30.23 3.06
CA THR A 184 35.35 30.26 1.80
C THR A 184 34.62 28.95 1.59
N THR A 185 35.33 27.83 1.72
CA THR A 185 34.75 26.49 1.55
C THR A 185 33.72 26.17 2.64
N THR A 186 33.95 26.53 3.90
CA THR A 186 32.97 26.38 4.98
C THR A 186 31.67 27.14 4.66
N THR A 187 31.78 28.37 4.16
CA THR A 187 30.60 29.17 3.78
C THR A 187 29.82 28.50 2.63
N TYR A 188 30.54 27.96 1.64
CA TYR A 188 29.95 27.23 0.53
C TYR A 188 29.25 25.94 1.01
N PHE A 189 29.91 25.17 1.88
CA PHE A 189 29.38 23.95 2.46
C PHE A 189 28.12 24.20 3.27
N ASN A 190 28.13 25.20 4.16
CA ASN A 190 26.97 25.55 4.98
C ASN A 190 25.76 25.95 4.12
N THR A 191 25.98 26.80 3.12
CA THR A 191 24.91 27.24 2.21
C THR A 191 24.30 26.06 1.46
N ASN A 192 25.13 25.24 0.81
CA ASN A 192 24.66 24.12 0.00
C ASN A 192 24.09 22.98 0.87
N THR A 193 24.56 22.82 2.10
CA THR A 193 23.98 21.85 3.05
C THR A 193 22.56 22.26 3.46
N ASN A 194 22.32 23.54 3.72
CA ASN A 194 20.98 24.04 3.98
C ASN A 194 20.06 23.86 2.76
N THR A 195 20.58 24.13 1.55
CA THR A 195 19.86 23.85 0.30
C THR A 195 19.52 22.38 0.15
N PHE A 196 20.48 21.48 0.44
CA PHE A 196 20.28 20.04 0.40
C PHE A 196 19.15 19.61 1.35
N TYR A 197 19.16 20.09 2.61
CA TYR A 197 18.09 19.73 3.56
C TYR A 197 16.72 20.22 3.12
N SER A 198 16.62 21.44 2.59
CA SER A 198 15.37 21.97 2.03
C SER A 198 14.86 21.14 0.83
N GLN A 199 15.77 20.74 -0.06
CA GLN A 199 15.45 19.85 -1.17
C GLN A 199 15.01 18.46 -0.66
N MET A 200 15.63 17.94 0.39
CA MET A 200 15.23 16.68 1.00
C MET A 200 13.85 16.74 1.67
N THR A 201 13.50 17.85 2.33
CA THR A 201 12.14 18.04 2.86
C THR A 201 11.10 18.09 1.74
N THR A 202 11.41 18.75 0.63
CA THR A 202 10.54 18.76 -0.55
C THR A 202 10.40 17.36 -1.16
N ALA A 203 11.52 16.64 -1.23
CA ALA A 203 11.57 15.25 -1.69
C ALA A 203 10.71 14.34 -0.81
N GLU A 204 10.75 14.50 0.51
CA GLU A 204 9.93 13.75 1.46
C GLU A 204 8.43 13.96 1.22
N CYS A 205 7.99 15.21 1.05
CA CYS A 205 6.60 15.51 0.70
C CYS A 205 6.19 14.86 -0.62
N SER A 206 7.01 15.02 -1.67
CA SER A 206 6.71 14.45 -2.99
C SER A 206 6.67 12.92 -2.97
N SER A 207 7.61 12.31 -2.26
CA SER A 207 7.68 10.87 -2.01
C SER A 207 6.43 10.35 -1.31
N ASN A 208 5.95 11.05 -0.27
CA ASN A 208 4.72 10.69 0.42
C ASN A 208 3.52 10.70 -0.53
N THR A 209 3.37 11.75 -1.34
CA THR A 209 2.32 11.81 -2.36
C THR A 209 2.41 10.64 -3.34
N LYS A 210 3.61 10.21 -3.74
CA LYS A 210 3.76 9.06 -4.65
C LYS A 210 3.43 7.72 -4.00
N ILE A 211 3.69 7.57 -2.71
CA ILE A 211 3.27 6.40 -1.95
C ILE A 211 1.75 6.39 -1.79
N ASP A 212 1.13 7.53 -1.50
CA ASP A 212 -0.32 7.65 -1.37
C ASP A 212 -1.02 7.36 -2.72
N GLU A 213 -0.52 7.90 -3.83
CA GLU A 213 -1.01 7.58 -5.18
C GLU A 213 -0.91 6.06 -5.49
N ALA A 214 0.18 5.41 -5.09
CA ALA A 214 0.33 3.96 -5.26
C ALA A 214 -0.65 3.17 -4.39
N PHE A 215 -0.86 3.61 -3.14
CA PHE A 215 -1.80 2.99 -2.21
C PHE A 215 -3.26 3.17 -2.66
N ASP A 216 -3.62 4.33 -3.19
CA ASP A 216 -4.96 4.61 -3.73
C ASP A 216 -5.23 3.75 -4.97
N CYS A 217 -4.25 3.66 -5.88
CA CYS A 217 -4.31 2.78 -7.04
C CYS A 217 -4.49 1.31 -6.62
N TYR A 218 -3.70 0.87 -5.65
CA TYR A 218 -3.79 -0.47 -5.07
C TYR A 218 -5.18 -0.74 -4.47
N SER A 219 -5.64 0.16 -3.61
CA SER A 219 -6.91 0.06 -2.90
C SER A 219 -8.09 0.02 -3.85
N ALA A 220 -8.07 0.82 -4.92
CA ALA A 220 -9.13 0.81 -5.94
C ALA A 220 -9.31 -0.58 -6.56
N HIS A 221 -8.22 -1.25 -6.93
CA HIS A 221 -8.28 -2.61 -7.49
C HIS A 221 -8.74 -3.65 -6.47
N VAL A 222 -8.28 -3.54 -5.22
CA VAL A 222 -8.68 -4.46 -4.15
C VAL A 222 -10.16 -4.33 -3.80
N TYR A 223 -10.64 -3.10 -3.56
CA TYR A 223 -12.05 -2.86 -3.24
C TYR A 223 -12.97 -3.26 -4.38
N GLN A 224 -12.59 -2.96 -5.62
CA GLN A 224 -13.35 -3.40 -6.79
C GLN A 224 -13.44 -4.93 -6.85
N THR A 225 -12.33 -5.63 -6.62
CA THR A 225 -12.30 -7.10 -6.60
C THR A 225 -13.22 -7.65 -5.51
N PHE A 226 -13.11 -7.17 -4.27
CA PHE A 226 -13.99 -7.62 -3.17
C PHE A 226 -15.47 -7.32 -3.42
N SER A 227 -15.77 -6.15 -3.99
CA SER A 227 -17.14 -5.80 -4.38
C SER A 227 -17.69 -6.78 -5.42
N THR A 228 -16.90 -7.09 -6.46
CA THR A 228 -17.29 -8.07 -7.48
C THR A 228 -17.44 -9.48 -6.92
N MET A 229 -16.56 -9.90 -6.00
CA MET A 229 -16.69 -11.19 -5.30
C MET A 229 -18.00 -11.26 -4.51
N GLY A 230 -18.36 -10.19 -3.78
CA GLY A 230 -19.61 -10.10 -3.03
C GLY A 230 -20.85 -10.12 -3.94
N GLU A 231 -20.81 -9.39 -5.06
CA GLU A 231 -21.87 -9.40 -6.08
C GLU A 231 -22.06 -10.81 -6.66
N VAL A 232 -20.97 -11.46 -7.08
CA VAL A 232 -21.02 -12.81 -7.65
C VAL A 232 -21.57 -13.82 -6.65
N ASN A 233 -21.14 -13.76 -5.39
CA ASN A 233 -21.67 -14.64 -4.36
C ASN A 233 -23.18 -14.41 -4.16
N GLY A 234 -23.64 -13.16 -4.11
CA GLY A 234 -25.06 -12.84 -4.01
C GLY A 234 -25.87 -13.28 -5.23
N LEU A 235 -25.32 -13.15 -6.44
CA LEU A 235 -25.95 -13.62 -7.68
C LEU A 235 -26.07 -15.14 -7.72
N ILE A 236 -25.02 -15.86 -7.28
CA ILE A 236 -25.06 -17.33 -7.17
C ILE A 236 -26.10 -17.75 -6.13
N GLU A 237 -26.12 -17.14 -4.94
CA GLU A 237 -27.10 -17.45 -3.90
C GLU A 237 -28.55 -17.17 -4.36
N ASN A 238 -28.79 -16.07 -5.06
CA ASN A 238 -30.10 -15.78 -5.65
C ASN A 238 -30.49 -16.80 -6.73
N CYS A 239 -29.53 -17.19 -7.59
CA CYS A 239 -29.76 -18.20 -8.62
C CYS A 239 -30.10 -19.57 -8.00
N LEU A 240 -29.34 -19.99 -6.98
CA LEU A 240 -29.59 -21.23 -6.22
C LEU A 240 -30.95 -21.23 -5.51
N ALA A 241 -31.37 -20.08 -4.99
CA ALA A 241 -32.69 -19.90 -4.38
C ALA A 241 -33.83 -19.79 -5.42
N GLY A 242 -33.55 -19.99 -6.71
CA GLY A 242 -34.57 -20.06 -7.76
C GLY A 242 -35.05 -18.69 -8.27
N HIS A 243 -34.47 -17.58 -7.82
CA HIS A 243 -34.88 -16.24 -8.21
C HIS A 243 -34.62 -15.94 -9.69
N ASP A 244 -33.59 -16.56 -10.27
CA ASP A 244 -33.21 -16.38 -11.68
C ASP A 244 -34.13 -17.15 -12.65
N PHE A 245 -34.90 -18.14 -12.16
CA PHE A 245 -35.75 -19.01 -12.97
C PHE A 245 -37.24 -18.60 -12.93
N CYS A 246 -37.57 -17.54 -12.20
CA CYS A 246 -38.93 -17.02 -12.10
C CYS A 246 -39.16 -15.96 -13.20
N VAL A 247 -39.92 -16.33 -14.22
CA VAL A 247 -40.40 -15.35 -15.22
C VAL A 247 -41.37 -14.40 -14.53
N SER A 248 -41.13 -13.10 -14.63
CA SER A 248 -42.09 -12.08 -14.18
C SER A 248 -43.40 -12.24 -14.94
N CYS A 249 -44.50 -12.49 -14.24
CA CYS A 249 -45.83 -12.41 -14.82
C CYS A 249 -46.09 -10.96 -15.26
N ASP A 250 -46.76 -10.76 -16.40
CA ASP A 250 -46.95 -9.45 -17.08
C ASP A 250 -47.61 -8.33 -16.21
N ASN A 251 -48.09 -8.65 -15.01
CA ASN A 251 -48.84 -7.75 -14.14
C ASN A 251 -48.25 -7.61 -12.71
N GLU A 252 -47.04 -8.09 -12.45
CA GLU A 252 -46.45 -8.03 -11.12
C GLU A 252 -45.15 -7.22 -11.06
N ASP A 253 -45.03 -6.39 -10.02
CA ASP A 253 -43.89 -5.53 -9.78
C ASP A 253 -42.65 -6.37 -9.43
N ALA A 254 -41.61 -6.31 -10.25
CA ALA A 254 -40.38 -7.10 -10.12
C ALA A 254 -39.68 -6.94 -8.75
N SER A 255 -40.00 -5.87 -8.01
CA SER A 255 -39.50 -5.64 -6.65
C SER A 255 -40.16 -6.53 -5.58
N ILE A 256 -41.38 -7.04 -5.82
CA ILE A 256 -42.17 -7.85 -4.89
C ILE A 256 -41.92 -9.36 -5.09
N ILE A 257 -41.47 -9.76 -6.29
CA ILE A 257 -41.31 -11.17 -6.72
C ILE A 257 -39.94 -11.75 -6.37
N LYS A 258 -39.06 -11.04 -5.65
CA LYS A 258 -37.82 -11.62 -5.14
C LYS A 258 -38.13 -12.77 -4.17
N GLY A 259 -38.29 -14.00 -4.70
CA GLY A 259 -38.29 -15.27 -3.96
C GLY A 259 -39.53 -16.11 -4.13
N ARG A 260 -40.34 -15.87 -5.15
CA ARG A 260 -41.57 -16.63 -5.37
C ARG A 260 -41.57 -17.32 -6.73
N CYS A 261 -41.87 -18.61 -6.74
CA CYS A 261 -42.12 -19.34 -7.99
C CYS A 261 -43.39 -18.81 -8.67
N PRO A 262 -43.44 -18.74 -10.01
CA PRO A 262 -44.64 -18.38 -10.77
C PRO A 262 -45.79 -19.39 -10.57
N TYR A 263 -45.45 -20.65 -10.28
CA TYR A 263 -46.43 -21.65 -9.87
C TYR A 263 -46.44 -21.73 -8.35
N GLN A 264 -47.53 -21.27 -7.73
CA GLN A 264 -47.77 -21.42 -6.30
C GLN A 264 -48.93 -22.39 -6.11
N MET A 265 -48.77 -23.32 -5.18
CA MET A 265 -49.87 -24.11 -4.68
C MET A 265 -50.00 -23.88 -3.18
N ALA A 266 -51.23 -23.66 -2.72
CA ALA A 266 -51.55 -23.63 -1.31
C ALA A 266 -52.13 -25.01 -0.93
N TRP A 267 -51.51 -25.67 0.04
CA TRP A 267 -52.01 -26.94 0.54
C TRP A 267 -52.58 -26.75 1.94
N HIS A 268 -53.90 -26.82 2.05
CA HIS A 268 -54.61 -26.77 3.31
C HIS A 268 -54.53 -28.13 3.99
N LEU A 269 -53.66 -28.25 5.00
CA LEU A 269 -53.54 -29.45 5.82
C LEU A 269 -54.83 -29.78 6.60
N ALA A 270 -55.74 -28.82 6.71
CA ALA A 270 -57.04 -29.00 7.36
C ALA A 270 -58.10 -29.62 6.44
N ASP A 271 -57.89 -29.59 5.12
CA ASP A 271 -58.84 -30.12 4.12
C ASP A 271 -58.47 -31.56 3.70
N ASP A 272 -57.28 -32.03 4.06
CA ASP A 272 -56.91 -33.44 3.93
C ASP A 272 -57.31 -34.24 5.17
N ASP A 273 -57.85 -35.42 4.92
CA ASP A 273 -58.16 -36.38 5.98
C ASP A 273 -56.86 -36.97 6.56
N LEU A 274 -56.30 -36.27 7.55
CA LEU A 274 -55.12 -36.70 8.30
C LEU A 274 -55.36 -37.96 9.16
N THR A 275 -56.58 -38.52 9.15
CA THR A 275 -56.91 -39.77 9.85
C THR A 275 -56.75 -41.02 8.97
N GLY A 276 -56.51 -40.86 7.68
CA GLY A 276 -56.21 -41.95 6.75
C GLY A 276 -54.70 -42.23 6.62
N ASP A 277 -54.33 -43.50 6.42
CA ASP A 277 -52.93 -43.93 6.21
C ASP A 277 -52.29 -43.41 4.90
N LYS A 278 -53.01 -42.60 4.10
CA LYS A 278 -52.59 -42.12 2.79
C LYS A 278 -53.05 -40.68 2.55
N ILE A 279 -52.09 -39.81 2.23
CA ILE A 279 -52.32 -38.43 1.81
C ILE A 279 -52.39 -38.37 0.27
N VAL A 280 -53.28 -37.54 -0.28
CA VAL A 280 -53.40 -37.34 -1.74
C VAL A 280 -52.13 -36.68 -2.27
N ASN A 281 -51.53 -37.20 -3.35
CA ASN A 281 -50.32 -36.62 -3.93
C ASN A 281 -50.58 -35.17 -4.40
N PRO A 282 -49.97 -34.16 -3.74
CA PRO A 282 -50.16 -32.74 -4.06
C PRO A 282 -49.56 -32.37 -5.43
N PHE A 283 -48.65 -33.20 -5.95
CA PHE A 283 -47.97 -32.98 -7.23
C PHE A 283 -48.67 -33.66 -8.40
N LYS A 284 -49.90 -34.19 -8.19
CA LYS A 284 -50.67 -34.85 -9.25
C LYS A 284 -51.11 -33.82 -10.30
N GLY A 285 -50.57 -33.95 -11.51
CA GLY A 285 -50.87 -33.07 -12.65
C GLY A 285 -49.73 -32.10 -12.99
N ILE A 286 -48.65 -32.08 -12.21
CA ILE A 286 -47.45 -31.30 -12.55
C ILE A 286 -46.67 -32.03 -13.62
N ASN A 287 -46.45 -31.35 -14.75
CA ASN A 287 -45.68 -31.86 -15.87
C ASN A 287 -44.21 -31.44 -15.75
N SER A 288 -43.32 -32.14 -16.46
CA SER A 288 -41.87 -31.86 -16.50
C SER A 288 -41.50 -30.48 -17.09
N THR A 289 -42.49 -29.71 -17.56
CA THR A 289 -42.30 -28.35 -18.09
C THR A 289 -42.58 -27.25 -17.06
N THR A 290 -42.90 -27.59 -15.80
CA THR A 290 -43.09 -26.61 -14.72
C THR A 290 -41.72 -26.23 -14.13
N PRO A 291 -41.18 -25.02 -14.36
CA PRO A 291 -39.80 -24.66 -14.01
C PRO A 291 -39.54 -24.46 -12.51
N CYS A 292 -40.56 -24.05 -11.73
CA CYS A 292 -40.46 -23.77 -10.30
C CYS A 292 -41.85 -23.85 -9.68
N LEU A 293 -42.03 -24.64 -8.62
CA LEU A 293 -43.28 -24.73 -7.85
C LEU A 293 -43.02 -24.41 -6.38
N GLN A 294 -43.75 -23.43 -5.84
CA GLN A 294 -43.74 -23.13 -4.41
C GLN A 294 -44.99 -23.73 -3.75
N VAL A 295 -44.79 -24.59 -2.76
CA VAL A 295 -45.86 -25.20 -1.96
C VAL A 295 -45.97 -24.46 -0.63
N ASN A 296 -47.10 -23.80 -0.39
CA ASN A 296 -47.39 -23.11 0.86
C ASN A 296 -48.34 -23.96 1.70
N PHE A 297 -47.87 -24.47 2.84
CA PHE A 297 -48.68 -25.24 3.77
C PHE A 297 -49.52 -24.29 4.65
N ILE A 298 -50.84 -24.43 4.60
CA ILE A 298 -51.76 -23.65 5.43
C ILE A 298 -52.29 -24.55 6.54
N THR A 299 -51.82 -24.31 7.75
CA THR A 299 -52.37 -24.92 8.98
C THR A 299 -53.41 -23.97 9.59
N LYS A 300 -54.52 -24.49 10.14
CA LYS A 300 -55.36 -23.68 11.05
C LYS A 300 -54.47 -23.13 12.16
N SER A 301 -54.55 -21.82 12.40
CA SER A 301 -53.81 -21.14 13.47
C SER A 301 -54.09 -21.81 14.81
N PHE A 302 -53.04 -22.16 15.56
CA PHE A 302 -53.09 -22.48 16.99
C PHE A 302 -53.44 -21.23 17.82
N SER A 303 -54.54 -20.54 17.52
CA SER A 303 -54.87 -19.24 18.13
C SER A 303 -56.35 -19.07 18.52
N ASP A 304 -57.14 -20.15 18.54
CA ASP A 304 -58.56 -20.07 18.95
C ASP A 304 -58.87 -20.68 20.34
N ASP A 305 -57.89 -21.21 21.08
CA ASP A 305 -58.11 -21.76 22.44
C ASP A 305 -57.76 -20.80 23.60
N VAL A 306 -57.70 -19.49 23.34
CA VAL A 306 -57.70 -18.48 24.42
C VAL A 306 -58.83 -17.50 24.19
N LYS A 307 -60.08 -17.98 24.27
CA LYS A 307 -61.28 -17.17 24.57
C LYS A 307 -62.54 -18.04 24.73
N LYS A 308 -62.58 -18.89 25.76
CA LYS A 308 -63.82 -19.24 26.48
C LYS A 308 -63.51 -19.47 27.95
N ALA A 309 -63.57 -18.38 28.72
CA ALA A 309 -64.17 -18.40 30.05
C ALA A 309 -65.69 -18.38 29.88
#